data_AF-A0A9D8EB82-F1
#
_entry.id   AF-A0A9D8EB82-F1
#
_cell.length_a   1.000
_cell.length_b   1.000
_cell.length_c   1.000
_cell.angle_alpha   90.00
_cell.angle_beta   90.00
_cell.angle_gamma   90.00
#
_symmetry.space_group_name_H-M   'P 1'
#
loop_
_entity.id
_entity.type
_entity.pdbx_description
1 polymer ?
#
loop_
_entity_poly.entity_id
_entity_poly.type
_entity_poly.pdbx_seq_one_letter_code
_entity_poly.pdbx_strand_id
1 'polypeptide(L)'
;MIIRSLIPLIVVASIVVASIVAGVFTWQRRRGRAGGAADWRRVAEEPPVEAPGKPATARGAGPGTLGSDLARWVGAGLISVEQADAIAGFERAAPAAGAAASGEKRVSVLAEALGYTGVVLVLAAVGVMLGQRWDDLAAWARLVIPAAGTALLILGGLLLRRQEEPAFRRLMSVLWALAVGGTAWALAVLGGEILDWDGELVALLVGSGCAVVSGVLWAVRRYGLQQVALFASLHVLVVSGLLCVLDDTPPTWCFAVAVWALGIGWAALGARHVLEPGWVAVAFGCLGAVVGPAIGVDDYAWLLAPALLTTAGLVALSVPTRQTALLALGMIGAFGYITWAVVYFFGDSLGVPVALVIVGAVFLALAVLAGSLAGRGRKKSEAAAG
;
A
#
# COMPACT_ATOMS: atom_id res chain seq x y z
N MET A 1 28.79 -18.16 -10.90
CA MET A 1 28.65 -16.85 -11.60
C MET A 1 27.22 -16.29 -11.54
N ILE A 2 26.19 -17.13 -11.37
CA ILE A 2 24.75 -16.77 -11.33
C ILE A 2 24.32 -15.99 -10.05
N ILE A 3 25.01 -16.18 -8.93
CA ILE A 3 24.68 -15.49 -7.67
C ILE A 3 24.97 -13.98 -7.73
N ARG A 4 25.96 -13.54 -8.52
CA ARG A 4 26.27 -12.11 -8.69
C ARG A 4 25.25 -11.34 -9.53
N SER A 5 24.43 -12.01 -10.36
CA SER A 5 23.40 -11.36 -11.18
C SER A 5 22.05 -11.21 -10.46
N LEU A 6 21.82 -11.92 -9.37
CA LEU A 6 20.57 -11.84 -8.58
C LEU A 6 20.54 -10.68 -7.59
N ILE A 7 21.70 -10.26 -7.07
CA ILE A 7 21.83 -9.14 -6.13
C ILE A 7 21.21 -7.83 -6.68
N PRO A 8 21.50 -7.37 -7.91
CA PRO A 8 20.86 -6.16 -8.44
C PRO A 8 19.35 -6.33 -8.61
N LEU A 9 18.86 -7.54 -8.91
CA LEU A 9 17.42 -7.83 -9.05
C LEU A 9 16.69 -7.75 -7.69
N ILE A 10 17.30 -8.30 -6.64
CA ILE A 10 16.78 -8.25 -5.26
C ILE A 10 16.80 -6.81 -4.75
N VAL A 11 17.85 -6.03 -5.03
CA VAL A 11 17.94 -4.61 -4.65
C VAL A 11 16.89 -3.79 -5.39
N VAL A 12 16.70 -3.99 -6.70
CA VAL A 12 15.65 -3.31 -7.48
C VAL A 12 14.26 -3.71 -6.99
N ALA A 13 14.01 -4.99 -6.73
CA ALA A 13 12.74 -5.45 -6.16
C ALA A 13 12.48 -4.83 -4.78
N SER A 14 13.51 -4.72 -3.92
CA SER A 14 13.43 -4.10 -2.61
C SER A 14 13.13 -2.59 -2.71
N ILE A 15 13.76 -1.89 -3.67
CA ILE A 15 13.52 -0.46 -3.94
C ILE A 15 12.11 -0.24 -4.50
N VAL A 16 11.63 -1.12 -5.39
CA VAL A 16 10.27 -1.07 -5.94
C VAL A 16 9.24 -1.31 -4.84
N VAL A 17 9.44 -2.31 -3.99
CA VAL A 17 8.57 -2.59 -2.83
C VAL A 17 8.58 -1.40 -1.87
N ALA A 18 9.75 -0.84 -1.52
CA ALA A 18 9.85 0.33 -0.67
C ALA A 18 9.15 1.56 -1.29
N SER A 19 9.26 1.76 -2.60
CA SER A 19 8.62 2.86 -3.35
C SER A 19 7.10 2.69 -3.42
N ILE A 20 6.60 1.46 -3.60
CA ILE A 20 5.17 1.15 -3.55
C ILE A 20 4.63 1.38 -2.14
N VAL A 21 5.34 0.93 -1.10
CA VAL A 21 4.95 1.16 0.30
C VAL A 21 4.90 2.66 0.62
N ALA A 22 5.91 3.43 0.19
CA ALA A 22 5.92 4.88 0.34
C ALA A 22 4.80 5.57 -0.47
N GLY A 23 4.52 5.10 -1.69
CA GLY A 23 3.42 5.58 -2.54
C GLY A 23 2.04 5.33 -1.94
N VAL A 24 1.82 4.14 -1.38
CA VAL A 24 0.57 3.78 -0.68
C VAL A 24 0.42 4.63 0.58
N PHE A 25 1.49 4.83 1.35
CA PHE A 25 1.45 5.64 2.57
C PHE A 25 1.15 7.12 2.27
N THR A 26 1.77 7.68 1.23
CA THR A 26 1.51 9.06 0.79
C THR A 26 0.12 9.23 0.19
N TRP A 27 -0.40 8.22 -0.52
CA TRP A 27 -1.77 8.21 -1.04
C TRP A 27 -2.82 8.12 0.07
N GLN A 28 -2.60 7.28 1.10
CA GLN A 28 -3.49 7.21 2.25
C GLN A 28 -3.54 8.51 3.05
N ARG A 29 -2.39 9.20 3.18
CA ARG A 29 -2.33 10.52 3.81
C ARG A 29 -3.11 11.58 3.02
N ARG A 30 -3.22 11.44 1.69
CA ARG A 30 -4.07 12.30 0.85
C ARG A 30 -5.55 11.94 0.97
N ARG A 31 -5.90 10.66 1.06
CA ARG A 31 -7.30 10.21 1.18
C ARG A 31 -7.92 10.51 2.54
N GLY A 32 -7.13 10.50 3.62
CA GLY A 32 -7.57 10.95 4.94
C GLY A 32 -8.01 12.43 4.98
N ARG A 33 -7.53 13.27 4.06
CA ARG A 33 -8.01 14.66 3.91
C ARG A 33 -9.28 14.79 3.06
N ALA A 34 -9.57 13.81 2.20
CA ALA A 34 -10.78 13.77 1.39
C ALA A 34 -11.97 13.11 2.12
N GLY A 35 -11.71 12.34 3.18
CA GLY A 35 -12.75 11.66 3.98
C GLY A 35 -13.64 12.58 4.82
N GLY A 36 -13.28 13.87 4.98
CA GLY A 36 -14.15 14.89 5.56
C GLY A 36 -15.38 15.22 4.69
N ALA A 37 -15.41 14.75 3.44
CA ALA A 37 -16.54 14.90 2.53
C ALA A 37 -17.54 13.73 2.60
N ALA A 38 -17.53 12.87 3.63
CA ALA A 38 -18.53 11.81 3.77
C ALA A 38 -19.70 12.19 4.72
N ASP A 39 -19.59 13.32 5.42
CA ASP A 39 -20.57 13.76 6.43
C ASP A 39 -21.81 14.47 5.83
N TRP A 40 -21.75 14.92 4.57
CA TRP A 40 -22.88 15.61 3.92
C TRP A 40 -24.08 14.70 3.63
N ARG A 41 -23.93 13.38 3.64
CA ARG A 41 -25.05 12.46 3.34
C ARG A 41 -26.08 12.38 4.46
N ARG A 42 -25.74 12.72 5.71
CA ARG A 42 -26.73 12.81 6.80
C ARG A 42 -27.64 14.04 6.68
N VAL A 43 -27.21 15.09 5.98
CA VAL A 43 -28.03 16.28 5.73
C VAL A 43 -29.09 16.02 4.65
N ALA A 44 -28.94 14.95 3.86
CA ALA A 44 -29.86 14.62 2.76
C ALA A 44 -31.10 13.79 3.18
N GLU A 45 -31.24 13.43 4.46
CA GLU A 45 -32.38 12.65 4.97
C GLU A 45 -33.42 13.50 5.73
N GLU A 46 -33.25 14.82 5.80
CA GLU A 46 -34.34 15.69 6.26
C GLU A 46 -35.47 15.75 5.21
N PRO A 47 -36.75 15.62 5.64
CA PRO A 47 -37.88 15.64 4.72
C PRO A 47 -37.98 16.98 3.98
N PRO A 48 -38.45 16.98 2.72
CA PRO A 48 -38.48 18.18 1.89
C PRO A 48 -39.47 19.20 2.49
N VAL A 49 -38.96 20.35 2.92
CA VAL A 49 -39.78 21.52 3.21
C VAL A 49 -40.42 21.98 1.91
N GLU A 50 -41.75 21.92 1.86
CA GLU A 50 -42.57 22.26 0.71
C GLU A 50 -42.41 23.76 0.39
N ALA A 51 -41.69 24.08 -0.69
CA ALA A 51 -41.38 25.44 -1.09
C ALA A 51 -42.56 26.07 -1.88
N PRO A 52 -42.97 27.31 -1.55
CA PRO A 52 -43.95 28.04 -2.34
C PRO A 52 -43.31 28.60 -3.62
N GLY A 53 -44.05 28.48 -4.73
CA GLY A 53 -44.06 29.37 -5.90
C GLY A 53 -42.72 29.87 -6.47
N LYS A 54 -42.29 29.26 -7.58
CA LYS A 54 -41.21 29.71 -8.46
C LYS A 54 -41.41 31.15 -8.97
N PRO A 55 -40.40 32.05 -8.87
CA PRO A 55 -40.18 33.10 -9.85
C PRO A 55 -38.88 32.90 -10.63
N ALA A 56 -38.75 33.69 -11.69
CA ALA A 56 -37.95 33.46 -12.86
C ALA A 56 -36.42 33.50 -12.69
N THR A 57 -35.77 32.83 -13.63
CA THR A 57 -34.39 32.89 -14.09
C THR A 57 -33.60 34.17 -13.74
N ALA A 58 -32.51 34.02 -12.98
CA ALA A 58 -31.40 34.95 -12.94
C ALA A 58 -30.08 34.20 -13.21
N ARG A 59 -29.55 34.35 -14.42
CA ARG A 59 -28.17 34.01 -14.78
C ARG A 59 -27.24 35.12 -14.26
N GLY A 60 -26.16 34.73 -13.59
CA GLY A 60 -24.94 35.53 -13.44
C GLY A 60 -24.74 36.16 -12.06
N ALA A 61 -23.97 35.50 -11.19
CA ALA A 61 -23.24 36.14 -10.09
C ALA A 61 -22.01 35.28 -9.77
N GLY A 62 -20.82 35.89 -9.78
CA GLY A 62 -19.62 35.27 -9.19
C GLY A 62 -19.79 35.06 -7.68
N PRO A 63 -18.79 34.46 -6.98
CA PRO A 63 -18.89 34.27 -5.53
C PRO A 63 -19.04 35.64 -4.86
N GLY A 64 -20.23 35.90 -4.33
CA GLY A 64 -20.53 37.11 -3.58
C GLY A 64 -19.70 37.12 -2.29
N THR A 65 -19.44 38.32 -1.76
CA THR A 65 -18.97 38.43 -0.38
C THR A 65 -20.07 37.90 0.54
N LEU A 66 -19.70 37.27 1.67
CA LEU A 66 -20.66 36.71 2.63
C LEU A 66 -21.81 37.66 2.96
N GLY A 67 -21.54 38.96 3.10
CA GLY A 67 -22.58 39.98 3.32
C GLY A 67 -23.59 40.13 2.16
N SER A 68 -23.13 40.01 0.91
CA SER A 68 -24.02 40.05 -0.26
C SER A 68 -24.89 38.80 -0.39
N ASP A 69 -24.37 37.63 0.00
CA ASP A 69 -25.13 36.39 0.00
C ASP A 69 -26.17 36.37 1.14
N LEU A 70 -25.81 36.86 2.34
CA LEU A 70 -26.72 37.01 3.47
C LEU A 70 -27.88 37.98 3.14
N ALA A 71 -27.57 39.14 2.57
CA ALA A 71 -28.59 40.12 2.16
C ALA A 71 -29.54 39.53 1.10
N ARG A 72 -29.01 38.75 0.14
CA ARG A 72 -29.82 38.03 -0.86
C ARG A 72 -30.73 37.00 -0.22
N TRP A 73 -30.25 36.25 0.77
CA TRP A 73 -31.04 35.22 1.45
C TRP A 73 -32.14 35.81 2.34
N VAL A 74 -31.87 36.93 3.02
CA VAL A 74 -32.89 37.70 3.75
C VAL A 74 -33.95 38.24 2.79
N GLY A 75 -33.53 38.86 1.67
CA GLY A 75 -34.45 39.37 0.64
C GLY A 75 -35.30 38.29 -0.02
N ALA A 76 -34.81 37.04 -0.05
CA ALA A 76 -35.53 35.87 -0.53
C ALA A 76 -36.41 35.20 0.55
N GLY A 77 -36.41 35.70 1.79
CA GLY A 77 -37.15 35.10 2.91
C GLY A 77 -36.64 33.73 3.37
N LEU A 78 -35.42 33.36 2.98
CA LEU A 78 -34.82 32.06 3.33
C LEU A 78 -34.31 32.04 4.78
N ILE A 79 -33.90 33.20 5.29
CA ILE A 79 -33.43 33.40 6.66
C ILE A 79 -33.94 34.75 7.17
N SER A 80 -34.14 34.88 8.49
CA SER A 80 -34.48 36.15 9.11
C SER A 80 -33.27 37.10 9.18
N VAL A 81 -33.53 38.38 9.43
CA VAL A 81 -32.47 39.39 9.64
C VAL A 81 -31.60 39.00 10.84
N GLU A 82 -32.23 38.50 11.91
CA GLU A 82 -31.55 38.06 13.13
C GLU A 82 -30.66 36.82 12.86
N GLN A 83 -31.10 35.90 12.01
CA GLN A 83 -30.28 34.75 11.60
C GLN A 83 -29.10 35.17 10.75
N ALA A 84 -29.27 36.13 9.85
CA ALA A 84 -28.17 36.67 9.07
C ALA A 84 -27.13 37.37 9.95
N ASP A 85 -27.57 38.14 10.94
CA ASP A 85 -26.70 38.79 11.93
C ASP A 85 -25.97 37.77 12.81
N ALA A 86 -26.64 36.69 13.21
CA ALA A 86 -26.04 35.60 13.97
C ALA A 86 -24.95 34.86 13.16
N ILE A 87 -25.20 34.57 11.88
CA ILE A 87 -24.23 33.94 10.98
C ILE A 87 -23.05 34.88 10.73
N ALA A 88 -23.30 36.17 10.47
CA ALA A 88 -22.26 37.17 10.31
C ALA A 88 -21.42 37.37 11.59
N GLY A 89 -22.04 37.22 12.77
CA GLY A 89 -21.34 37.20 14.06
C GLY A 89 -20.47 35.97 14.24
N PHE A 90 -20.99 34.79 13.92
CA PHE A 90 -20.28 33.52 13.99
C PHE A 90 -19.06 33.50 13.06
N GLU A 91 -19.22 33.91 11.81
CA GLU A 91 -18.15 33.97 10.81
C GLU A 91 -17.09 35.03 11.13
N ARG A 92 -17.43 36.10 11.87
CA ARG A 92 -16.45 37.06 12.41
C ARG A 92 -15.70 36.53 13.63
N ALA A 93 -16.33 35.65 14.41
CA ALA A 93 -15.71 35.02 15.59
C ALA A 93 -14.84 33.80 15.22
N ALA A 94 -15.16 33.10 14.12
CA ALA A 94 -14.45 31.90 13.66
C ALA A 94 -12.94 32.13 13.35
N PRO A 95 -12.49 33.25 12.76
CA PRO A 95 -11.07 33.54 12.57
C PRO A 95 -10.32 33.70 13.89
N ALA A 96 -10.94 34.30 14.91
CA ALA A 96 -10.32 34.56 16.20
C ALA A 96 -10.19 33.29 17.06
N ALA A 97 -11.21 32.42 17.04
CA ALA A 97 -11.18 31.13 17.71
C ALA A 97 -10.26 30.11 16.99
N GLY A 98 -10.22 30.13 15.65
CA GLY A 98 -9.30 29.33 14.85
C GLY A 98 -7.84 29.75 14.98
N ALA A 99 -7.56 31.04 15.16
CA ALA A 99 -6.21 31.56 15.42
C ALA A 99 -5.71 31.22 16.83
N ALA A 100 -6.58 31.25 17.85
CA ALA A 100 -6.21 30.89 19.23
C ALA A 100 -6.01 29.37 19.40
N ALA A 101 -6.83 28.53 18.76
CA ALA A 101 -6.68 27.07 18.81
C ALA A 101 -5.53 26.54 17.93
N SER A 102 -5.13 27.28 16.89
CA SER A 102 -3.94 26.94 16.08
C SER A 102 -2.61 27.41 16.68
N GLY A 103 -2.65 28.01 17.87
CA GLY A 103 -1.50 28.35 18.72
C GLY A 103 -0.94 27.17 19.51
N GLU A 104 -1.53 25.98 19.45
CA GLU A 104 -0.87 24.73 19.85
C GLU A 104 0.35 24.50 18.93
N LYS A 105 1.51 24.95 19.42
CA LYS A 105 2.87 24.80 18.88
C LYS A 105 2.91 23.94 17.62
N ARG A 106 2.73 24.58 16.45
CA ARG A 106 3.11 23.98 15.17
C ARG A 106 4.62 23.75 15.23
N VAL A 107 5.01 22.56 15.69
CA VAL A 107 6.37 22.08 15.55
C VAL A 107 6.70 22.24 14.08
N SER A 108 7.68 23.10 13.79
CA SER A 108 8.05 23.44 12.43
C SER A 108 8.25 22.14 11.64
N VAL A 109 7.61 22.01 10.48
CA VAL A 109 7.78 20.85 9.58
C VAL A 109 9.26 20.62 9.29
N LEU A 110 10.07 21.68 9.31
CA LEU A 110 11.52 21.62 9.20
C LEU A 110 12.16 20.96 10.43
N ALA A 111 11.71 21.28 11.65
CA ALA A 111 12.19 20.62 12.87
C ALA A 111 11.78 19.14 12.93
N GLU A 112 10.58 18.81 12.47
CA GLU A 112 10.13 17.41 12.36
C GLU A 112 10.96 16.64 11.30
N ALA A 113 11.19 17.24 10.12
CA ALA A 113 12.02 16.64 9.08
C ALA A 113 13.48 16.46 9.55
N LEU A 114 14.08 17.49 10.15
CA LEU A 114 15.42 17.41 10.73
C LEU A 114 15.50 16.36 11.84
N GLY A 115 14.44 16.22 12.66
CA GLY A 115 14.35 15.19 13.68
C GLY A 115 14.39 13.77 13.09
N TYR A 116 13.56 13.49 12.07
CA TYR A 116 13.59 12.19 11.39
C TYR A 116 14.92 11.94 10.68
N THR A 117 15.48 12.95 10.00
CA THR A 117 16.80 12.83 9.35
C THR A 117 17.90 12.54 10.38
N GLY A 118 17.89 13.24 11.52
CA GLY A 118 18.85 13.00 12.60
C GLY A 118 18.80 11.58 13.13
N VAL A 119 17.59 11.03 13.38
CA VAL A 119 17.43 9.63 13.82
C VAL A 119 17.96 8.65 12.76
N VAL A 120 17.64 8.87 11.48
CA VAL A 120 18.14 8.01 10.39
C VAL A 120 19.67 8.05 10.31
N LEU A 121 20.28 9.22 10.44
CA LEU A 121 21.73 9.38 10.42
C LEU A 121 22.41 8.71 11.63
N VAL A 122 21.84 8.84 12.83
CA VAL A 122 22.35 8.16 14.03
C VAL A 122 22.25 6.65 13.87
N LEU A 123 21.12 6.13 13.39
CA LEU A 123 20.96 4.69 13.12
C LEU A 123 21.94 4.19 12.05
N ALA A 124 22.17 4.98 11.00
CA ALA A 124 23.15 4.66 9.97
C ALA A 124 24.58 4.64 10.53
N ALA A 125 24.96 5.62 11.36
CA ALA A 125 26.26 5.68 12.00
C ALA A 125 26.49 4.51 12.96
N VAL A 126 25.49 4.16 13.78
CA VAL A 126 25.53 2.98 14.65
C VAL A 126 25.66 1.70 13.82
N GLY A 127 24.90 1.59 12.72
CA GLY A 127 24.99 0.46 11.81
C GLY A 127 26.37 0.31 11.16
N VAL A 128 26.98 1.41 10.71
CA VAL A 128 28.34 1.43 10.14
C VAL A 128 29.38 1.06 11.20
N MET A 129 29.31 1.66 12.38
CA MET A 129 30.22 1.37 13.48
C MET A 129 30.14 -0.10 13.89
N LEU A 130 28.92 -0.63 14.01
CA LEU A 130 28.68 -2.02 14.37
C LEU A 130 29.17 -2.96 13.25
N GLY A 131 28.93 -2.62 11.98
CA GLY A 131 29.39 -3.39 10.83
C GLY A 131 30.91 -3.46 10.72
N GLN A 132 31.62 -2.36 11.00
CA GLN A 132 33.09 -2.31 10.95
C GLN A 132 33.77 -3.18 12.03
N ARG A 133 33.08 -3.43 13.14
CA ARG A 133 33.59 -4.24 14.26
C ARG A 133 32.88 -5.58 14.39
N TRP A 134 31.96 -5.90 13.49
CA TRP A 134 31.11 -7.08 13.60
C TRP A 134 31.97 -8.34 13.72
N ASP A 135 32.94 -8.47 12.83
CA ASP A 135 33.84 -9.64 12.76
C ASP A 135 34.78 -9.75 13.97
N ASP A 136 34.98 -8.67 14.73
CA ASP A 136 35.77 -8.67 15.97
C ASP A 136 34.95 -9.10 17.20
N LEU A 137 33.62 -9.07 17.10
CA LEU A 137 32.74 -9.46 18.21
C LEU A 137 32.71 -10.99 18.37
N ALA A 138 32.61 -11.45 19.62
CA ALA A 138 32.29 -12.85 19.90
C ALA A 138 30.90 -13.21 19.33
N ALA A 139 30.72 -14.43 18.85
CA ALA A 139 29.45 -14.92 18.27
C ALA A 139 28.25 -14.68 19.20
N TRP A 140 28.41 -14.90 20.50
CA TRP A 140 27.36 -14.60 21.49
C TRP A 140 27.01 -13.12 21.57
N ALA A 141 27.98 -12.20 21.42
CA ALA A 141 27.71 -10.77 21.39
C ALA A 141 26.92 -10.39 20.12
N ARG A 142 27.27 -10.98 18.98
CA ARG A 142 26.55 -10.83 17.70
C ARG A 142 25.10 -11.31 17.76
N LEU A 143 24.80 -12.32 18.58
CA LEU A 143 23.42 -12.76 18.85
C LEU A 143 22.70 -11.83 19.84
N VAL A 144 23.36 -11.49 20.96
CA VAL A 144 22.75 -10.73 22.05
C VAL A 144 22.35 -9.33 21.62
N ILE A 145 23.14 -8.67 20.77
CA ILE A 145 22.85 -7.30 20.29
C ILE A 145 21.49 -7.22 19.56
N PRO A 146 21.22 -7.96 18.47
CA PRO A 146 19.93 -7.94 17.80
C PRO A 146 18.81 -8.52 18.66
N ALA A 147 19.07 -9.54 19.49
CA ALA A 147 18.05 -10.10 20.38
C ALA A 147 17.59 -9.07 21.44
N ALA A 148 18.53 -8.37 22.08
CA ALA A 148 18.24 -7.32 23.06
C ALA A 148 17.54 -6.12 22.40
N GLY A 149 18.01 -5.69 21.22
CA GLY A 149 17.35 -4.64 20.44
C GLY A 149 15.91 -5.00 20.10
N THR A 150 15.67 -6.23 19.67
CA THR A 150 14.33 -6.77 19.40
C THR A 150 13.45 -6.75 20.64
N ALA A 151 13.96 -7.25 21.77
CA ALA A 151 13.23 -7.25 23.03
C ALA A 151 12.82 -5.83 23.45
N LEU A 152 13.74 -4.85 23.34
CA LEU A 152 13.46 -3.44 23.63
C LEU A 152 12.40 -2.86 22.70
N LEU A 153 12.42 -3.19 21.41
CA LEU A 153 11.41 -2.76 20.44
C LEU A 153 10.01 -3.34 20.76
N ILE A 154 9.94 -4.62 21.12
CA ILE A 154 8.70 -5.28 21.53
C ILE A 154 8.17 -4.62 22.82
N LEU A 155 9.02 -4.49 23.84
CA LEU A 155 8.68 -3.86 25.12
C LEU A 155 8.22 -2.41 24.94
N GLY A 156 8.93 -1.63 24.13
CA GLY A 156 8.56 -0.26 23.80
C GLY A 156 7.17 -0.17 23.18
N GLY A 157 6.87 -1.03 22.20
CA GLY A 157 5.52 -1.09 21.63
C GLY A 157 4.45 -1.59 22.62
N LEU A 158 4.79 -2.53 23.51
CA LEU A 158 3.88 -2.98 24.57
C LEU A 158 3.56 -1.87 25.59
N LEU A 159 4.55 -1.05 25.96
CA LEU A 159 4.36 0.11 26.84
C LEU A 159 3.46 1.16 26.19
N LEU A 160 3.61 1.38 24.88
CA LEU A 160 2.77 2.29 24.10
C LEU A 160 1.34 1.75 23.83
N ARG A 161 1.08 0.47 24.09
CA ARG A 161 -0.21 -0.19 23.77
C ARG A 161 -1.42 0.43 24.47
N ARG A 162 -1.21 1.05 25.63
CA ARG A 162 -2.26 1.71 26.44
C ARG A 162 -2.55 3.14 26.01
N GLN A 163 -1.74 3.71 25.13
CA GLN A 163 -1.90 5.09 24.67
C GLN A 163 -2.90 5.15 23.52
N GLU A 164 -3.91 6.02 23.62
CA GLU A 164 -4.97 6.15 22.61
C GLU A 164 -4.60 7.08 21.45
N GLU A 165 -3.57 7.92 21.65
CA GLU A 165 -3.21 8.93 20.65
C GLU A 165 -2.79 8.28 19.32
N PRO A 166 -3.25 8.81 18.17
CA PRO A 166 -2.92 8.28 16.86
C PRO A 166 -1.41 8.22 16.56
N ALA A 167 -0.61 9.11 17.15
CA ALA A 167 0.84 9.14 16.97
C ALA A 167 1.53 7.93 17.60
N PHE A 168 1.19 7.60 18.86
CA PHE A 168 1.72 6.42 19.55
C PHE A 168 1.33 5.12 18.86
N ARG A 169 0.13 5.03 18.28
CA ARG A 169 -0.29 3.86 17.49
C ARG A 169 0.59 3.63 16.27
N ARG A 170 0.99 4.69 15.56
CA ARG A 170 1.91 4.59 14.41
C ARG A 170 3.31 4.20 14.86
N LEU A 171 3.80 4.83 15.92
CA LEU A 171 5.12 4.50 16.49
C LEU A 171 5.17 3.03 16.91
N MET A 172 4.14 2.54 17.62
CA MET A 172 4.04 1.13 18.01
C MET A 172 4.06 0.20 16.79
N SER A 173 3.33 0.49 15.71
CA SER A 173 3.35 -0.37 14.53
C SER A 173 4.73 -0.46 13.90
N VAL A 174 5.46 0.68 13.86
CA VAL A 174 6.84 0.74 13.35
C VAL A 174 7.79 -0.03 14.27
N LEU A 175 7.73 0.19 15.59
CA LEU A 175 8.57 -0.53 16.56
C LEU A 175 8.40 -2.04 16.45
N TRP A 176 7.16 -2.51 16.37
CA TRP A 176 6.88 -3.94 16.19
C TRP A 176 7.34 -4.47 14.83
N ALA A 177 7.31 -3.66 13.77
CA ALA A 177 7.78 -4.11 12.46
C ALA A 177 9.31 -4.23 12.44
N LEU A 178 9.98 -3.27 13.08
CA LEU A 178 11.42 -3.35 13.34
C LEU A 178 11.77 -4.53 14.23
N ALA A 179 10.93 -4.88 15.20
CA ALA A 179 11.13 -6.07 16.03
C ALA A 179 11.09 -7.38 15.22
N VAL A 180 10.22 -7.49 14.20
CA VAL A 180 10.23 -8.65 13.29
C VAL A 180 11.55 -8.69 12.50
N GLY A 181 12.05 -7.54 12.02
CA GLY A 181 13.36 -7.47 11.37
C GLY A 181 14.52 -7.84 12.29
N GLY A 182 14.50 -7.36 13.53
CA GLY A 182 15.50 -7.73 14.54
C GLY A 182 15.43 -9.21 14.94
N THR A 183 14.22 -9.79 14.97
CA THR A 183 14.01 -11.24 15.14
C THR A 183 14.67 -12.01 14.01
N ALA A 184 14.46 -11.59 12.76
CA ALA A 184 15.09 -12.23 11.60
C ALA A 184 16.61 -12.22 11.72
N TRP A 185 17.19 -11.07 12.10
CA TRP A 185 18.64 -10.94 12.29
C TRP A 185 19.16 -11.84 13.42
N ALA A 186 18.53 -11.81 14.59
CA ALA A 186 18.94 -12.64 15.72
C ALA A 186 18.88 -14.14 15.38
N LEU A 187 17.83 -14.59 14.70
CA LEU A 187 17.69 -15.98 14.27
C LEU A 187 18.67 -16.36 13.15
N ALA A 188 19.00 -15.44 12.25
CA ALA A 188 20.02 -15.66 11.23
C ALA A 188 21.41 -15.86 11.86
N VAL A 189 21.78 -15.05 12.85
CA VAL A 189 23.05 -15.20 13.59
C VAL A 189 23.03 -16.49 14.42
N LEU A 190 21.92 -16.79 15.10
CA LEU A 190 21.79 -18.03 15.87
C LEU A 190 21.98 -19.26 14.98
N GLY A 191 21.26 -19.33 13.87
CA GLY A 191 21.32 -20.46 12.94
C GLY A 191 22.68 -20.57 12.25
N GLY A 192 23.18 -19.48 11.68
CA GLY A 192 24.37 -19.50 10.83
C GLY A 192 25.70 -19.46 11.58
N GLU A 193 25.81 -18.70 12.68
CA GLU A 193 27.10 -18.52 13.38
C GLU A 193 27.24 -19.41 14.63
N ILE A 194 26.13 -19.70 15.33
CA ILE A 194 26.19 -20.44 16.61
C ILE A 194 25.86 -21.91 16.42
N LEU A 195 24.83 -22.21 15.62
CA LEU A 195 24.40 -23.58 15.35
C LEU A 195 25.08 -24.20 14.13
N ASP A 196 25.75 -23.38 13.30
CA ASP A 196 26.44 -23.78 12.06
C ASP A 196 25.52 -24.59 11.13
N TRP A 197 24.28 -24.14 11.01
CA TRP A 197 23.28 -24.76 10.13
C TRP A 197 23.42 -24.28 8.69
N ASP A 198 23.03 -25.16 7.76
CA ASP A 198 22.94 -24.82 6.34
C ASP A 198 21.96 -23.66 6.08
N GLY A 199 22.20 -22.92 4.99
CA GLY A 199 21.46 -21.71 4.68
C GLY A 199 19.94 -21.91 4.56
N GLU A 200 19.51 -23.07 4.06
CA GLU A 200 18.09 -23.44 3.94
C GLU A 200 17.44 -23.59 5.32
N LEU A 201 18.12 -24.26 6.26
CA LEU A 201 17.66 -24.43 7.64
C LEU A 201 17.66 -23.10 8.40
N VAL A 202 18.67 -22.25 8.17
CA VAL A 202 18.70 -20.89 8.73
C VAL A 202 17.51 -20.07 8.20
N ALA A 203 17.24 -20.12 6.89
CA ALA A 203 16.10 -19.45 6.30
C ALA A 203 14.76 -19.98 6.85
N LEU A 204 14.67 -21.29 7.10
CA LEU A 204 13.50 -21.91 7.72
C LEU A 204 13.30 -21.46 9.17
N LEU A 205 14.38 -21.40 9.95
CA LEU A 205 14.37 -20.88 11.32
C LEU A 205 13.92 -19.41 11.34
N VAL A 206 14.48 -18.58 10.45
CA VAL A 206 14.13 -17.17 10.32
C VAL A 206 12.68 -16.99 9.90
N GLY A 207 12.23 -17.69 8.85
CA GLY A 207 10.86 -17.61 8.33
C GLY A 207 9.83 -18.03 9.37
N SER A 208 10.05 -19.17 10.04
CA SER A 208 9.16 -19.68 11.08
C SER A 208 9.12 -18.77 12.31
N GLY A 209 10.28 -18.35 12.83
CA GLY A 209 10.35 -17.46 13.99
C GLY A 209 9.72 -16.09 13.74
N CYS A 210 9.98 -15.49 12.57
CA CYS A 210 9.34 -14.23 12.18
C CYS A 210 7.83 -14.38 11.96
N ALA A 211 7.36 -15.50 11.39
CA ALA A 211 5.93 -15.77 11.24
C ALA A 211 5.23 -15.91 12.59
N VAL A 212 5.85 -16.58 13.57
CA VAL A 212 5.33 -16.68 14.94
C VAL A 212 5.27 -15.30 15.60
N VAL A 213 6.39 -14.56 15.60
CA VAL A 213 6.45 -13.23 16.25
C VAL A 213 5.46 -12.26 15.61
N SER A 214 5.47 -12.13 14.28
CA SER A 214 4.55 -11.24 13.57
C SER A 214 3.08 -11.68 13.71
N GLY A 215 2.81 -12.99 13.75
CA GLY A 215 1.49 -13.56 13.99
C GLY A 215 0.96 -13.22 15.38
N VAL A 216 1.79 -13.36 16.42
CA VAL A 216 1.45 -12.97 17.80
C VAL A 216 1.21 -11.46 17.89
N LEU A 217 2.12 -10.64 17.34
CA LEU A 217 1.98 -9.18 17.38
C LEU A 217 0.73 -8.70 16.63
N TRP A 218 0.43 -9.31 15.47
CA TRP A 218 -0.80 -9.03 14.72
C TRP A 218 -2.06 -9.49 15.46
N ALA A 219 -2.02 -10.63 16.15
CA ALA A 219 -3.14 -11.10 16.97
C ALA A 219 -3.42 -10.15 18.14
N VAL A 220 -2.38 -9.57 18.76
CA VAL A 220 -2.51 -8.59 19.85
C VAL A 220 -3.09 -7.26 19.34
N ARG A 221 -2.65 -6.76 18.18
CA ARG A 221 -3.28 -5.62 17.50
C ARG A 221 -3.22 -5.80 15.99
N ARG A 222 -4.40 -5.73 15.36
CA ARG A 222 -4.62 -5.90 13.91
C ARG A 222 -4.16 -4.68 13.09
N TYR A 223 -2.86 -4.36 13.12
CA TYR A 223 -2.27 -3.29 12.31
C TYR A 223 -1.82 -3.79 10.94
N GLY A 224 -2.02 -2.94 9.92
CA GLY A 224 -1.64 -3.25 8.54
C GLY A 224 -0.16 -3.57 8.38
N LEU A 225 0.75 -2.85 9.06
CA LEU A 225 2.19 -3.11 8.93
C LEU A 225 2.59 -4.48 9.50
N GLN A 226 1.95 -4.96 10.56
CA GLN A 226 2.19 -6.30 11.10
C GLN A 226 1.63 -7.40 10.21
N GLN A 227 0.49 -7.15 9.58
CA GLN A 227 -0.05 -8.05 8.58
C GLN A 227 0.89 -8.20 7.37
N VAL A 228 1.54 -7.11 6.95
CA VAL A 228 2.57 -7.15 5.89
C VAL A 228 3.79 -7.94 6.35
N ALA A 229 4.28 -7.70 7.57
CA ALA A 229 5.39 -8.46 8.14
C ALA A 229 5.08 -9.96 8.24
N LEU A 230 3.86 -10.32 8.65
CA LEU A 230 3.39 -11.70 8.68
C LEU A 230 3.34 -12.32 7.28
N PHE A 231 2.74 -11.61 6.31
CA PHE A 231 2.69 -12.08 4.93
C PHE A 231 4.09 -12.34 4.36
N ALA A 232 5.03 -11.42 4.56
CA ALA A 232 6.42 -11.57 4.13
C ALA A 232 7.11 -12.75 4.82
N SER A 233 6.91 -12.91 6.13
CA SER A 233 7.48 -14.02 6.90
C SER A 233 6.94 -15.38 6.45
N LEU A 234 5.65 -15.46 6.10
CA LEU A 234 5.05 -16.66 5.53
C LEU A 234 5.62 -17.00 4.15
N HIS A 235 5.97 -16.02 3.32
CA HIS A 235 6.66 -16.29 2.05
C HIS A 235 8.02 -16.92 2.30
N VAL A 236 8.82 -16.34 3.22
CA VAL A 236 10.13 -16.89 3.58
C VAL A 236 9.96 -18.31 4.13
N LEU A 237 9.01 -18.53 5.03
CA LEU A 237 8.72 -19.85 5.61
C LEU A 237 8.33 -20.88 4.54
N VAL A 238 7.45 -20.54 3.61
CA VAL A 238 7.01 -21.45 2.56
C VAL A 238 8.15 -21.79 1.61
N VAL A 239 8.93 -20.80 1.17
CA VAL A 239 10.06 -21.01 0.25
C VAL A 239 11.16 -21.84 0.91
N SER A 240 11.57 -21.49 2.14
CA SER A 240 12.57 -22.24 2.89
C SER A 240 12.09 -23.64 3.28
N GLY A 241 10.82 -23.80 3.61
CA GLY A 241 10.22 -25.12 3.89
C GLY A 241 10.25 -26.02 2.66
N LEU A 242 9.97 -25.47 1.48
CA LEU A 242 10.11 -26.22 0.22
C LEU A 242 11.56 -26.61 -0.05
N LEU A 243 12.53 -25.72 0.18
CA LEU A 243 13.96 -26.02 0.05
C LEU A 243 14.42 -27.14 1.01
N CYS A 244 13.83 -27.24 2.20
CA CYS A 244 14.19 -28.27 3.17
C CYS A 244 13.51 -29.62 2.91
N VAL A 245 12.33 -29.63 2.26
CA VAL A 245 11.54 -30.86 2.03
C VAL A 245 11.83 -31.47 0.66
N LEU A 246 12.09 -30.63 -0.34
CA LEU A 246 12.42 -31.07 -1.68
C LEU A 246 13.94 -31.15 -1.77
N ASP A 247 14.46 -32.38 -1.74
CA ASP A 247 15.88 -32.70 -1.98
C ASP A 247 16.39 -32.11 -3.33
N ASP A 248 17.71 -32.19 -3.56
CA ASP A 248 18.44 -31.83 -4.80
C ASP A 248 17.74 -30.84 -5.76
N THR A 249 17.98 -29.53 -5.53
CA THR A 249 17.60 -28.44 -6.44
C THR A 249 16.14 -28.50 -6.93
N PRO A 250 15.15 -28.21 -6.06
CA PRO A 250 13.76 -28.20 -6.45
C PRO A 250 13.50 -27.35 -7.70
N PRO A 251 12.61 -27.82 -8.61
CA PRO A 251 12.22 -27.05 -9.78
C PRO A 251 11.71 -25.65 -9.40
N THR A 252 12.14 -24.61 -10.12
CA THR A 252 11.77 -23.21 -9.79
C THR A 252 10.27 -22.96 -9.83
N TRP A 253 9.51 -23.75 -10.60
CA TRP A 253 8.05 -23.67 -10.63
C TRP A 253 7.39 -24.00 -9.28
N CYS A 254 7.99 -24.84 -8.43
CA CYS A 254 7.45 -25.16 -7.11
C CYS A 254 7.36 -23.89 -6.25
N PHE A 255 8.41 -23.07 -6.25
CA PHE A 255 8.43 -21.79 -5.55
C PHE A 255 7.45 -20.79 -6.16
N ALA A 256 7.41 -20.72 -7.49
CA ALA A 256 6.50 -19.83 -8.20
C ALA A 256 5.03 -20.12 -7.84
N VAL A 257 4.63 -21.39 -7.86
CA VAL A 257 3.28 -21.83 -7.50
C VAL A 257 2.99 -21.60 -6.03
N ALA A 258 3.94 -21.86 -5.14
CA ALA A 258 3.74 -21.68 -3.70
C ALA A 258 3.54 -20.20 -3.32
N VAL A 259 4.37 -19.30 -3.88
CA VAL A 259 4.22 -17.84 -3.71
C VAL A 259 2.92 -17.35 -4.33
N TRP A 260 2.58 -17.83 -5.52
CA TRP A 260 1.32 -17.50 -6.20
C TRP A 260 0.10 -17.92 -5.38
N ALA A 261 0.08 -19.18 -4.92
CA ALA A 261 -1.02 -19.75 -4.13
C ALA A 261 -1.17 -19.05 -2.77
N LEU A 262 -0.06 -18.74 -2.10
CA LEU A 262 -0.08 -17.96 -0.87
C LEU A 262 -0.64 -16.55 -1.11
N GLY A 263 -0.25 -15.90 -2.21
CA GLY A 263 -0.80 -14.60 -2.62
C GLY A 263 -2.31 -14.63 -2.83
N ILE A 264 -2.81 -15.59 -3.62
CA ILE A 264 -4.25 -15.76 -3.86
C ILE A 264 -5.00 -16.07 -2.56
N GLY A 265 -4.49 -17.01 -1.76
CA GLY A 265 -5.09 -17.37 -0.48
C GLY A 265 -5.19 -16.17 0.45
N TRP A 266 -4.13 -15.37 0.54
CA TRP A 266 -4.10 -14.16 1.36
C TRP A 266 -5.09 -13.10 0.88
N ALA A 267 -5.17 -12.87 -0.43
CA ALA A 267 -6.14 -11.95 -1.00
C ALA A 267 -7.58 -12.42 -0.75
N ALA A 268 -7.85 -13.72 -0.88
CA ALA A 268 -9.16 -14.30 -0.60
C ALA A 268 -9.55 -14.16 0.88
N LEU A 269 -8.62 -14.41 1.81
CA LEU A 269 -8.85 -14.21 3.24
C LEU A 269 -9.10 -12.73 3.58
N GLY A 270 -8.40 -11.80 2.92
CA GLY A 270 -8.64 -10.36 3.04
C GLY A 270 -10.01 -9.95 2.50
N ALA A 271 -10.41 -10.48 1.34
CA ALA A 271 -11.71 -10.20 0.72
C ALA A 271 -12.88 -10.75 1.53
N ARG A 272 -12.69 -11.85 2.26
CA ARG A 272 -13.67 -12.42 3.20
C ARG A 272 -13.68 -11.76 4.58
N HIS A 273 -12.93 -10.66 4.76
CA HIS A 273 -12.79 -9.97 6.05
C HIS A 273 -12.26 -10.84 7.20
N VAL A 274 -11.59 -11.96 6.90
CA VAL A 274 -10.94 -12.80 7.93
C VAL A 274 -9.67 -12.14 8.45
N LEU A 275 -8.98 -11.40 7.57
CA LEU A 275 -7.78 -10.65 7.93
C LEU A 275 -8.08 -9.16 7.98
N GLU A 276 -7.91 -8.54 9.14
CA GLU A 276 -7.99 -7.08 9.30
C GLU A 276 -6.59 -6.46 9.31
N PRO A 277 -6.37 -5.32 8.60
CA PRO A 277 -7.29 -4.64 7.67
C PRO A 277 -7.41 -5.36 6.30
N GLY A 278 -8.64 -5.64 5.85
CA GLY A 278 -8.89 -6.44 4.64
C GLY A 278 -8.25 -5.90 3.36
N TRP A 279 -8.25 -4.58 3.15
CA TRP A 279 -7.67 -3.96 1.95
C TRP A 279 -6.14 -4.18 1.85
N VAL A 280 -5.43 -4.28 2.98
CA VAL A 280 -3.99 -4.57 3.00
C VAL A 280 -3.77 -6.01 2.56
N ALA A 281 -4.53 -6.97 3.11
CA ALA A 281 -4.45 -8.36 2.69
C ALA A 281 -4.76 -8.54 1.20
N VAL A 282 -5.81 -7.88 0.70
CA VAL A 282 -6.11 -7.92 -0.74
C VAL A 282 -4.96 -7.34 -1.56
N ALA A 283 -4.47 -6.14 -1.23
CA ALA A 283 -3.40 -5.50 -2.00
C ALA A 283 -2.11 -6.33 -2.04
N PHE A 284 -1.63 -6.81 -0.90
CA PHE A 284 -0.40 -7.61 -0.83
C PHE A 284 -0.59 -9.04 -1.32
N GLY A 285 -1.77 -9.64 -1.12
CA GLY A 285 -2.08 -10.95 -1.69
C GLY A 285 -2.11 -10.91 -3.21
N CYS A 286 -2.75 -9.89 -3.81
CA CYS A 286 -2.71 -9.68 -5.25
C CYS A 286 -1.27 -9.41 -5.74
N LEU A 287 -0.47 -8.66 -4.99
CA LEU A 287 0.95 -8.45 -5.33
C LEU A 287 1.72 -9.77 -5.35
N GLY A 288 1.57 -10.61 -4.33
CA GLY A 288 2.17 -11.95 -4.29
C GLY A 288 1.69 -12.84 -5.44
N ALA A 289 0.40 -12.79 -5.77
CA ALA A 289 -0.17 -13.52 -6.91
C ALA A 289 0.40 -13.01 -8.26
N VAL A 290 0.70 -11.73 -8.40
CA VAL A 290 1.35 -11.21 -9.61
C VAL A 290 2.83 -11.55 -9.65
N VAL A 291 3.53 -11.56 -8.51
CA VAL A 291 4.98 -11.83 -8.45
C VAL A 291 5.31 -13.32 -8.55
N GLY A 292 4.47 -14.20 -8.00
CA GLY A 292 4.74 -15.65 -7.92
C GLY A 292 5.16 -16.28 -9.26
N PRO A 293 4.37 -16.16 -10.34
CA PRO A 293 4.72 -16.75 -11.62
C PRO A 293 6.04 -16.22 -12.22
N ALA A 294 6.41 -14.97 -11.95
CA ALA A 294 7.65 -14.37 -12.45
C ALA A 294 8.92 -15.04 -11.89
N ILE A 295 8.82 -15.79 -10.78
CA ILE A 295 9.95 -16.51 -10.18
C ILE A 295 10.46 -17.64 -11.09
N GLY A 296 9.59 -18.27 -11.87
CA GLY A 296 9.95 -19.45 -12.68
C GLY A 296 9.63 -19.32 -14.17
N VAL A 297 9.14 -18.16 -14.63
CA VAL A 297 8.62 -18.00 -16.00
C VAL A 297 9.72 -18.18 -17.06
N ASP A 298 10.97 -17.85 -16.72
CA ASP A 298 12.16 -18.05 -17.58
C ASP A 298 12.41 -19.52 -17.90
N ASP A 299 12.22 -20.40 -16.92
CA ASP A 299 12.45 -21.84 -17.05
C ASP A 299 11.18 -22.58 -17.52
N TYR A 300 10.00 -22.05 -17.20
CA TYR A 300 8.72 -22.73 -17.36
C TYR A 300 7.66 -21.82 -17.97
N ALA A 301 7.63 -21.76 -19.30
CA ALA A 301 6.71 -20.89 -20.06
C ALA A 301 5.21 -21.09 -19.73
N TRP A 302 4.80 -22.27 -19.23
CA TRP A 302 3.42 -22.51 -18.83
C TRP A 302 2.97 -21.63 -17.65
N LEU A 303 3.90 -21.10 -16.83
CA LEU A 303 3.63 -20.13 -15.77
C LEU A 303 3.12 -18.79 -16.30
N LEU A 304 3.31 -18.50 -17.60
CA LEU A 304 2.72 -17.34 -18.24
C LEU A 304 1.18 -17.40 -18.23
N ALA A 305 0.57 -18.58 -18.30
CA ALA A 305 -0.88 -18.72 -18.26
C ALA A 305 -1.49 -18.24 -16.92
N PRO A 306 -1.09 -18.74 -15.74
CA PRO A 306 -1.59 -18.22 -14.47
C PRO A 306 -1.20 -16.75 -14.24
N ALA A 307 -0.06 -16.30 -14.76
CA ALA A 307 0.34 -14.89 -14.71
C ALA A 307 -0.64 -13.97 -15.45
N LEU A 308 -0.94 -14.29 -16.71
CA LEU A 308 -1.88 -13.51 -17.53
C LEU A 308 -3.31 -13.61 -17.00
N LEU A 309 -3.74 -14.78 -16.54
CA LEU A 309 -5.06 -14.96 -15.90
C LEU A 309 -5.18 -14.11 -14.63
N THR A 310 -4.15 -14.09 -13.79
CA THR A 310 -4.14 -13.28 -12.57
C THR A 310 -4.25 -11.80 -12.92
N THR A 311 -3.42 -11.31 -13.84
CA THR A 311 -3.40 -9.88 -14.21
C THR A 311 -4.68 -9.43 -14.90
N ALA A 312 -5.23 -10.23 -15.82
CA ALA A 312 -6.54 -10.00 -16.43
C ALA A 312 -7.66 -10.01 -15.38
N GLY A 313 -7.63 -10.96 -14.44
CA GLY A 313 -8.56 -11.04 -13.32
C GLY A 313 -8.54 -9.78 -12.45
N LEU A 314 -7.35 -9.27 -12.12
CA LEU A 314 -7.20 -8.01 -11.36
C LEU A 314 -7.79 -6.81 -12.12
N VAL A 315 -7.54 -6.69 -13.42
CA VAL A 315 -8.12 -5.62 -14.25
C VAL A 315 -9.65 -5.75 -14.29
N ALA A 316 -10.19 -6.95 -14.53
CA ALA A 316 -11.62 -7.19 -14.57
C ALA A 316 -12.30 -6.89 -13.22
N LEU A 317 -11.71 -7.32 -12.11
CA LEU A 317 -12.23 -7.06 -10.77
C LEU A 317 -12.10 -5.59 -10.35
N SER A 318 -11.17 -4.83 -10.93
CA SER A 318 -10.97 -3.41 -10.58
C SER A 318 -12.15 -2.51 -10.96
N VAL A 319 -12.88 -2.85 -12.03
CA VAL A 319 -14.01 -2.06 -12.56
C VAL A 319 -15.21 -2.05 -11.59
N PRO A 320 -15.77 -3.21 -11.18
CA PRO A 320 -16.89 -3.22 -10.25
C PRO A 320 -16.49 -2.77 -8.84
N THR A 321 -15.26 -3.06 -8.41
CA THR A 321 -14.78 -2.70 -7.06
C THR A 321 -14.32 -1.25 -6.96
N ARG A 322 -14.13 -0.54 -8.09
CA ARG A 322 -13.57 0.82 -8.16
C ARG A 322 -12.24 0.97 -7.39
N GLN A 323 -11.44 -0.11 -7.36
CA GLN A 323 -10.15 -0.13 -6.67
C GLN A 323 -9.01 0.14 -7.65
N THR A 324 -8.48 1.36 -7.61
CA THR A 324 -7.37 1.80 -8.48
C THR A 324 -6.10 0.97 -8.28
N ALA A 325 -5.88 0.42 -7.07
CA ALA A 325 -4.73 -0.42 -6.78
C ALA A 325 -4.76 -1.75 -7.55
N LEU A 326 -5.93 -2.39 -7.66
CA LEU A 326 -6.09 -3.63 -8.45
C LEU A 326 -5.86 -3.36 -9.93
N LEU A 327 -6.40 -2.25 -10.45
CA LEU A 327 -6.17 -1.83 -11.82
C LEU A 327 -4.68 -1.60 -12.09
N ALA A 328 -4.01 -0.80 -11.24
CA ALA A 328 -2.60 -0.49 -11.40
C ALA A 328 -1.74 -1.76 -11.39
N LEU A 329 -1.98 -2.66 -10.42
CA LEU A 329 -1.23 -3.89 -10.31
C LEU A 329 -1.50 -4.86 -11.47
N GLY A 330 -2.76 -5.00 -11.89
CA GLY A 330 -3.14 -5.79 -13.05
C GLY A 330 -2.51 -5.27 -14.34
N MET A 331 -2.48 -3.94 -14.54
CA MET A 331 -1.85 -3.32 -15.69
C MET A 331 -0.32 -3.46 -15.68
N ILE A 332 0.33 -3.25 -14.54
CA ILE A 332 1.79 -3.46 -14.39
C ILE A 332 2.16 -4.91 -14.71
N GLY A 333 1.43 -5.87 -14.13
CA GLY A 333 1.68 -7.28 -14.39
C GLY A 333 1.41 -7.65 -15.84
N ALA A 334 0.27 -7.23 -16.41
CA ALA A 334 -0.06 -7.51 -17.81
C ALA A 334 1.01 -6.96 -18.75
N PHE A 335 1.45 -5.72 -18.53
CA PHE A 335 2.55 -5.12 -19.29
C PHE A 335 3.84 -5.96 -19.16
N GLY A 336 4.28 -6.26 -17.93
CA GLY A 336 5.50 -7.04 -17.69
C GLY A 336 5.48 -8.41 -18.35
N TYR A 337 4.40 -9.18 -18.17
CA TYR A 337 4.27 -10.53 -18.72
C TYR A 337 4.09 -10.55 -20.23
N ILE A 338 3.36 -9.60 -20.82
CA ILE A 338 3.23 -9.50 -22.27
C ILE A 338 4.57 -9.09 -22.90
N THR A 339 5.26 -8.11 -22.34
CA THR A 339 6.59 -7.70 -22.82
C THR A 339 7.58 -8.85 -22.72
N TRP A 340 7.60 -9.57 -21.59
CA TRP A 340 8.43 -10.75 -21.43
C TRP A 340 8.10 -11.82 -22.49
N ALA A 341 6.81 -12.13 -22.70
CA ALA A 341 6.39 -13.12 -23.69
C ALA A 341 6.82 -12.73 -25.12
N VAL A 342 6.71 -11.45 -25.48
CA VAL A 342 7.16 -10.97 -26.80
C VAL A 342 8.66 -11.16 -26.97
N VAL A 343 9.46 -10.78 -25.98
CA VAL A 343 10.92 -10.96 -26.03
C VAL A 343 11.29 -12.44 -26.10
N TYR A 344 10.67 -13.26 -25.26
CA TYR A 344 10.96 -14.69 -25.16
C TYR A 344 10.61 -15.45 -26.44
N PHE A 345 9.41 -15.23 -27.01
CA PHE A 345 8.96 -15.99 -28.18
C PHE A 345 9.41 -15.42 -29.52
N PHE A 346 9.70 -14.11 -29.60
CA PHE A 346 10.02 -13.45 -30.88
C PHE A 346 11.45 -12.91 -30.95
N GLY A 347 12.24 -12.97 -29.87
CA GLY A 347 13.56 -12.34 -29.72
C GLY A 347 14.56 -12.63 -30.84
N ASP A 348 14.51 -13.83 -31.41
CA ASP A 348 15.42 -14.26 -32.48
C ASP A 348 14.93 -13.90 -33.90
N SER A 349 13.84 -13.13 -34.02
CA SER A 349 13.26 -12.72 -35.30
C SER A 349 13.08 -11.20 -35.38
N LEU A 350 13.11 -10.65 -36.61
CA LEU A 350 12.62 -9.28 -36.91
C LEU A 350 11.13 -9.05 -36.53
N GLY A 351 10.47 -10.07 -35.97
CA GLY A 351 9.09 -10.03 -35.50
C GLY A 351 8.87 -9.18 -34.25
N VAL A 352 9.86 -8.94 -33.38
CA VAL A 352 9.65 -8.16 -32.14
C VAL A 352 9.16 -6.73 -32.42
N PRO A 353 9.84 -5.91 -33.26
CA PRO A 353 9.37 -4.55 -33.54
C PRO A 353 8.01 -4.55 -34.26
N VAL A 354 7.80 -5.50 -35.19
CA VAL A 354 6.56 -5.59 -35.97
C VAL A 354 5.37 -6.02 -35.10
N ALA A 355 5.55 -7.01 -34.23
CA ALA A 355 4.54 -7.46 -33.28
C ALA A 355 4.19 -6.35 -32.28
N LEU A 356 5.18 -5.62 -31.77
CA LEU A 356 4.96 -4.45 -30.91
C LEU A 356 4.16 -3.35 -31.61
N VAL A 357 4.47 -3.06 -32.88
CA VAL A 357 3.71 -2.10 -33.69
C VAL A 357 2.26 -2.57 -33.91
N ILE A 358 2.05 -3.84 -34.23
CA ILE A 358 0.70 -4.40 -34.44
C ILE A 358 -0.11 -4.36 -33.15
N VAL A 359 0.45 -4.85 -32.04
CA VAL A 359 -0.22 -4.84 -30.73
C VAL A 359 -0.52 -3.40 -30.29
N GLY A 360 0.44 -2.49 -30.45
CA GLY A 360 0.26 -1.07 -30.17
C GLY A 360 -0.85 -0.44 -31.02
N ALA A 361 -0.89 -0.73 -32.32
CA ALA A 361 -1.94 -0.26 -33.23
C ALA A 361 -3.33 -0.81 -32.86
N VAL A 362 -3.42 -2.08 -32.45
CA VAL A 362 -4.67 -2.70 -31.98
C VAL A 362 -5.18 -2.02 -30.71
N PHE A 363 -4.30 -1.79 -29.72
CA PHE A 363 -4.70 -1.06 -28.51
C PHE A 363 -5.13 0.38 -28.81
N LEU A 364 -4.43 1.07 -29.71
CA LEU A 364 -4.81 2.42 -30.14
C LEU A 364 -6.21 2.42 -30.79
N ALA A 365 -6.47 1.47 -31.69
CA ALA A 365 -7.76 1.33 -32.35
C ALA A 365 -8.89 1.04 -31.35
N LEU A 366 -8.67 0.12 -30.40
CA LEU A 366 -9.63 -0.20 -29.34
C LEU A 366 -9.92 1.01 -28.45
N ALA A 367 -8.90 1.79 -28.08
CA ALA A 367 -9.06 3.00 -27.28
C ALA A 367 -9.91 4.06 -28.01
N VAL A 368 -9.65 4.28 -29.30
CA VAL A 368 -10.45 5.18 -30.15
C VAL A 368 -11.89 4.69 -30.26
N LEU A 369 -12.09 3.38 -30.46
CA LEU A 369 -13.42 2.79 -30.56
C LEU A 369 -14.21 2.98 -29.26
N ALA A 370 -13.61 2.69 -28.12
CA ALA A 370 -14.22 2.85 -26.79
C ALA A 370 -14.59 4.33 -26.53
N GLY A 371 -13.69 5.27 -26.84
CA GLY A 371 -13.96 6.70 -26.71
C GLY A 371 -15.11 7.18 -27.62
N SER A 372 -15.18 6.65 -28.85
CA SER A 372 -16.25 6.99 -29.80
C SER A 372 -17.63 6.51 -29.35
N LEU A 373 -17.70 5.31 -28.73
CA LEU A 373 -18.94 4.75 -28.19
C LEU A 373 -19.42 5.50 -26.95
N ALA A 374 -18.50 5.88 -26.05
CA ALA A 374 -18.81 6.69 -24.88
C ALA A 374 -19.33 8.09 -25.27
N GLY A 375 -18.73 8.72 -26.28
CA GLY A 375 -19.17 10.03 -26.78
C GLY A 375 -20.56 10.02 -27.43
N ARG A 376 -20.92 8.93 -28.14
CA ARG A 376 -22.25 8.74 -28.73
C ARG A 376 -23.35 8.57 -27.68
N GLY A 377 -23.06 7.84 -26.59
CA GLY A 377 -24.00 7.69 -25.48
C GLY A 377 -24.36 9.02 -24.81
N ARG A 378 -23.37 9.91 -24.63
CA ARG A 378 -23.57 11.22 -24.00
C ARG A 378 -24.43 12.17 -24.85
N LYS A 379 -24.17 12.24 -26.16
CA LYS A 379 -25.00 13.03 -27.10
C LYS A 379 -26.45 12.56 -27.16
N LYS A 380 -26.69 11.25 -27.09
CA LYS A 380 -28.04 10.68 -27.10
C LYS A 380 -28.81 11.02 -25.80
N SER A 381 -28.12 11.11 -24.67
CA SER A 381 -28.72 11.54 -23.39
C SER A 381 -29.03 13.04 -23.36
N GLU A 382 -28.17 13.88 -23.94
CA GLU A 382 -28.40 15.33 -24.04
C GLU A 382 -29.58 15.65 -24.98
N ALA A 383 -29.71 14.94 -26.11
CA ALA A 383 -30.81 15.10 -27.06
C ALA A 383 -32.16 14.57 -26.56
N ALA A 384 -32.19 13.72 -25.53
CA ALA A 384 -33.41 13.22 -24.90
C ALA A 384 -33.88 14.10 -23.72
N ALA A 385 -33.04 15.05 -23.26
CA ALA A 385 -33.28 15.89 -22.10
C ALA A 385 -33.60 17.36 -22.45
N GLY A 386 -33.48 17.76 -23.72
CA GLY A 386 -33.92 19.04 -24.26
C GLY A 386 -35.08 18.84 -25.21
#